data_AF-T1BHD8-F1
#
_entry.id   AF-T1BHD8-F1
#
_cell.length_a   1.000
_cell.length_b   1.000
_cell.length_c   1.000
_cell.angle_alpha   90.00
_cell.angle_beta   90.00
_cell.angle_gamma   90.00
#
_symmetry.space_group_name_H-M   'P 1'
#
loop_
_entity.id
_entity.type
_entity.pdbx_description
1 polymer ?
#
loop_
_entity_poly.entity_id
_entity_poly.type
_entity_poly.pdbx_seq_one_letter_code
_entity_poly.pdbx_strand_id
1 'polypeptide(L)'
;DHPLWNGIAAPTGTTYAWEPSTYIAEPPFFADFSLTVTPPTSIRGAYALAFFGDSITTDHISPAGSIKPSSPAGRYLQAQGIVPEDFNSYGSRRGHHEIMMRGTFANVRLRNLLLPGTEGGVSRHIPSGEAGSLYEVAMRYQAEGISTLIFAGEE
;
A
#
# COMPACT_ATOMS: atom_id res chain seq x y z
N ASP A 1 -14.38 20.07 29.86
CA ASP A 1 -13.15 20.81 29.56
C ASP A 1 -12.05 19.79 29.28
N HIS A 2 -11.29 19.93 28.18
CA HIS A 2 -10.33 18.91 27.71
C HIS A 2 -8.91 19.49 27.70
N PRO A 3 -8.23 19.59 28.87
CA PRO A 3 -6.99 20.33 28.99
C PRO A 3 -5.85 19.77 28.11
N LEU A 4 -5.77 18.45 27.96
CA LEU A 4 -4.78 17.82 27.08
C LEU A 4 -5.04 18.13 25.59
N TRP A 5 -6.30 18.10 25.16
CA TRP A 5 -6.69 18.44 23.79
C TRP A 5 -6.43 19.91 23.48
N ASN A 6 -6.84 20.79 24.38
CA ASN A 6 -6.66 22.24 24.26
C ASN A 6 -5.18 22.66 24.31
N GLY A 7 -4.31 21.82 24.87
CA GLY A 7 -2.87 22.06 24.97
C GLY A 7 -2.05 21.64 23.74
N ILE A 8 -2.66 21.01 22.74
CA ILE A 8 -1.96 20.62 21.50
C ILE A 8 -1.71 21.87 20.65
N ALA A 9 -0.44 22.19 20.41
CA ALA A 9 -0.07 23.26 19.48
C ALA A 9 -0.43 22.86 18.05
N ALA A 10 -1.12 23.75 17.32
CA ALA A 10 -1.45 23.58 15.92
C ALA A 10 -0.73 24.63 15.07
N PRO A 11 -0.16 24.25 13.91
CA PRO A 11 0.45 25.22 13.00
C PRO A 11 -0.60 26.20 12.45
N THR A 12 -0.18 27.43 12.19
CA THR A 12 -1.01 28.47 11.57
C THR A 12 -0.67 28.59 10.09
N GLY A 13 -1.67 28.77 9.22
CA GLY A 13 -1.47 28.96 7.78
C GLY A 13 -2.62 28.42 6.95
N THR A 14 -2.53 28.58 5.64
CA THR A 14 -3.51 28.05 4.68
C THR A 14 -3.07 26.72 4.06
N THR A 15 -1.80 26.34 4.21
CA THR A 15 -1.21 25.10 3.71
C THR A 15 -0.53 24.32 4.83
N TYR A 16 -0.42 23.00 4.67
CA TYR A 16 0.28 22.14 5.60
C TYR A 16 1.78 22.10 5.27
N ALA A 17 2.63 22.21 6.30
CA ALA A 17 4.07 22.00 6.15
C ALA A 17 4.37 20.50 6.27
N TRP A 18 4.75 19.87 5.15
CA TRP A 18 5.08 18.44 5.10
C TRP A 18 6.45 18.17 5.71
N GLU A 19 6.50 18.10 7.04
CA GLU A 19 7.71 17.72 7.77
C GLU A 19 8.02 16.21 7.61
N PRO A 20 9.30 15.79 7.69
CA PRO A 20 9.66 14.38 7.74
C PRO A 20 8.93 13.66 8.89
N SER A 21 8.07 12.72 8.54
CA SER A 21 7.20 12.02 9.49
C SER A 21 6.91 10.61 9.01
N THR A 22 6.78 9.68 9.95
CA THR A 22 6.32 8.31 9.68
C THR A 22 4.80 8.15 9.85
N TYR A 23 4.07 9.25 10.09
CA TYR A 23 2.61 9.25 10.27
C TYR A 23 1.86 10.03 9.18
N ILE A 24 2.40 11.16 8.74
CA ILE A 24 1.79 12.06 7.77
C ILE A 24 2.82 12.33 6.69
N ALA A 25 2.52 11.98 5.44
CA ALA A 25 3.41 12.23 4.31
C ALA A 25 2.62 12.73 3.10
N GLU A 26 3.19 13.66 2.34
CA GLU A 26 2.58 14.19 1.12
C GLU A 26 2.36 13.05 0.11
N PRO A 27 1.13 12.73 -0.30
CA PRO A 27 0.89 11.66 -1.25
C PRO A 27 1.18 12.11 -2.69
N PRO A 28 1.62 11.19 -3.58
CA PRO A 28 2.05 11.53 -4.93
C PRO A 28 0.90 11.78 -5.92
N PHE A 29 -0.36 11.83 -5.45
CA PHE A 29 -1.56 11.86 -6.31
C PHE A 29 -1.58 13.04 -7.30
N PHE A 30 -0.94 14.15 -6.93
CA PHE A 30 -0.92 15.38 -7.73
C PHE A 30 0.47 15.73 -8.27
N ALA A 31 1.45 14.80 -8.20
CA ALA A 31 2.82 15.06 -8.65
C ALA A 31 2.88 15.49 -10.13
N ASP A 32 2.04 14.88 -10.98
CA ASP A 32 1.93 15.17 -12.41
C ASP A 32 0.58 15.84 -12.77
N PHE A 33 -0.01 16.60 -11.84
CA PHE A 33 -1.31 17.23 -12.07
C PHE A 33 -1.26 18.27 -13.20
N SER A 34 -2.25 18.22 -14.09
CA SER A 34 -2.42 19.17 -15.20
C SER A 34 -3.86 19.67 -15.26
N LEU A 35 -4.03 20.96 -15.55
CA LEU A 35 -5.34 21.56 -15.84
C LEU A 35 -5.91 21.10 -17.19
N THR A 36 -5.08 20.55 -18.07
CA THR A 36 -5.51 19.98 -19.35
C THR A 36 -5.78 18.48 -19.17
N VAL A 37 -7.02 18.07 -19.40
CA VAL A 37 -7.43 16.67 -19.31
C VAL A 37 -6.85 15.88 -20.48
N THR A 38 -6.08 14.85 -20.18
CA THR A 38 -5.59 13.90 -21.19
C THR A 38 -6.66 12.81 -21.40
N PRO A 39 -7.07 12.52 -22.65
CA PRO A 39 -8.00 11.42 -22.91
C PRO A 39 -7.45 10.07 -22.42
N PRO A 40 -8.29 9.17 -21.91
CA PRO A 40 -7.83 7.85 -21.48
C PRO A 40 -7.26 7.06 -22.68
N THR A 41 -6.16 6.36 -22.44
CA THR A 41 -5.53 5.48 -23.43
C THR A 41 -5.86 4.02 -23.15
N SER A 42 -5.78 3.16 -24.17
CA SER A 42 -5.98 1.72 -23.98
C SER A 42 -4.84 1.11 -23.17
N ILE A 43 -5.18 0.32 -22.16
CA ILE A 43 -4.21 -0.55 -21.47
C ILE A 43 -3.87 -1.72 -22.41
N ARG A 44 -2.58 -1.93 -22.70
CA ARG A 44 -2.10 -2.99 -23.58
C ARG A 44 -0.93 -3.74 -22.94
N GLY A 45 -0.85 -5.05 -23.14
CA GLY A 45 0.25 -5.87 -22.63
C GLY A 45 0.30 -5.98 -21.10
N ALA A 46 -0.85 -5.82 -20.42
CA ALA A 46 -0.89 -5.91 -18.96
C ALA A 46 -0.83 -7.34 -18.45
N TYR A 47 -0.24 -7.53 -17.26
CA TYR A 47 -0.26 -8.81 -16.54
C TYR A 47 -1.22 -8.76 -15.34
N ALA A 48 -1.72 -9.93 -14.95
CA ALA A 48 -2.41 -10.08 -13.67
C ALA A 48 -1.40 -9.89 -12.52
N LEU A 49 -1.54 -8.82 -11.74
CA LEU A 49 -0.81 -8.65 -10.47
C LEU A 49 -1.35 -9.60 -9.41
N ALA A 50 -2.65 -9.88 -9.44
CA ALA A 50 -3.27 -10.87 -8.58
C ALA A 50 -4.51 -11.45 -9.25
N PHE A 51 -4.83 -12.68 -8.88
CA PHE A 51 -6.08 -13.33 -9.24
C PHE A 51 -6.69 -13.88 -7.95
N PHE A 52 -7.79 -13.28 -7.51
CA PHE A 52 -8.49 -13.69 -6.31
C PHE A 52 -9.76 -14.47 -6.65
N GLY A 53 -10.24 -15.25 -5.67
CA GLY A 53 -11.57 -15.85 -5.73
C GLY A 53 -12.64 -14.85 -5.29
N ASP A 54 -13.74 -15.40 -4.79
CA ASP A 54 -14.88 -14.67 -4.24
C ASP A 54 -14.57 -14.10 -2.84
N SER A 55 -15.45 -13.23 -2.35
CA SER A 55 -15.49 -12.77 -0.95
C SER A 55 -14.28 -11.90 -0.52
N ILE A 56 -13.78 -11.04 -1.42
CA ILE A 56 -12.62 -10.18 -1.15
C ILE A 56 -13.05 -8.85 -0.52
N THR A 57 -13.15 -8.87 0.81
CA THR A 57 -13.46 -7.66 1.59
C THR A 57 -12.39 -6.57 1.52
N THR A 58 -12.77 -5.35 1.88
CA THR A 58 -11.84 -4.21 1.98
C THR A 58 -10.76 -4.40 3.04
N ASP A 59 -10.95 -5.24 4.07
CA ASP A 59 -9.89 -5.58 5.03
C ASP A 59 -8.84 -6.52 4.42
N HIS A 60 -9.21 -7.31 3.41
CA HIS A 60 -8.23 -8.05 2.61
C HIS A 60 -7.38 -7.10 1.75
N ILE A 61 -8.01 -6.09 1.15
CA ILE A 61 -7.36 -5.10 0.28
C ILE A 61 -6.50 -4.11 1.08
N SER A 62 -7.02 -3.61 2.20
CA SER A 62 -6.39 -2.57 3.02
C SER A 62 -6.55 -2.93 4.50
N PRO A 63 -5.70 -3.83 5.02
CA PRO A 63 -5.78 -4.26 6.41
C PRO A 63 -5.52 -3.08 7.36
N ALA A 64 -6.26 -3.02 8.47
CA ALA A 64 -6.08 -1.97 9.49
C ALA A 64 -5.24 -2.42 10.70
N GLY A 65 -4.93 -3.71 10.80
CA GLY A 65 -4.30 -4.33 11.97
C GLY A 65 -2.78 -4.12 12.09
N SER A 66 -2.12 -4.99 12.85
CA SER A 66 -0.70 -4.90 13.18
C SER A 66 0.20 -5.08 11.96
N ILE A 67 1.32 -4.36 11.96
CA ILE A 67 2.36 -4.44 10.92
C ILE A 67 3.39 -5.49 11.35
N LYS A 68 3.62 -6.52 10.52
CA LYS A 68 4.65 -7.54 10.80
C LYS A 68 6.06 -6.98 10.50
N PRO A 69 7.09 -7.23 11.34
CA PRO A 69 8.47 -6.82 11.06
C PRO A 69 9.04 -7.32 9.74
N SER A 70 8.61 -8.50 9.31
CA SER A 70 9.01 -9.09 8.04
C SER A 70 8.19 -8.62 6.84
N SER A 71 7.14 -7.79 7.01
CA SER A 71 6.37 -7.26 5.88
C SER A 71 7.13 -6.13 5.17
N PRO A 72 6.77 -5.78 3.92
CA PRO A 72 7.35 -4.61 3.24
C PRO A 72 7.24 -3.33 4.08
N ALA A 73 6.07 -3.10 4.71
CA ALA A 73 5.85 -1.94 5.57
C ALA A 73 6.72 -1.98 6.85
N GLY A 74 6.88 -3.17 7.46
CA GLY A 74 7.74 -3.35 8.61
C GLY A 74 9.21 -3.10 8.28
N ARG A 75 9.70 -3.59 7.13
CA ARG A 75 11.07 -3.31 6.65
C ARG A 75 11.27 -1.83 6.37
N TYR A 76 10.28 -1.16 5.78
CA TYR A 76 10.32 0.29 5.56
C TYR A 76 10.44 1.07 6.89
N LEU A 77 9.59 0.76 7.88
CA LEU A 77 9.63 1.40 9.20
C LEU A 77 10.98 1.20 9.91
N GLN A 78 11.55 -0.01 9.85
CA GLN A 78 12.88 -0.28 10.40
C GLN A 78 13.98 0.52 9.68
N ALA A 79 13.89 0.67 8.36
CA ALA A 79 14.81 1.52 7.61
C ALA A 79 14.70 3.01 7.97
N GLN A 80 13.53 3.44 8.48
CA GLN A 80 13.32 4.77 9.07
C GLN A 80 13.73 4.86 10.55
N GLY A 81 14.35 3.82 11.12
CA GLY A 81 14.81 3.79 12.52
C GLY A 81 13.73 3.48 13.55
N ILE A 82 12.53 3.06 13.13
CA ILE A 82 11.43 2.71 14.04
C ILE A 82 11.56 1.25 14.48
N VAL A 83 11.51 1.00 15.78
CA VAL A 83 11.54 -0.37 16.34
C VAL A 83 10.16 -1.03 16.22
N PRO A 84 10.08 -2.39 16.15
CA PRO A 84 8.81 -3.11 15.99
C PRO A 84 7.72 -2.75 17.00
N GLU A 85 8.11 -2.44 18.24
CA GLU A 85 7.21 -2.05 19.34
C GLU A 85 6.45 -0.74 19.03
N ASP A 86 7.07 0.14 18.23
CA ASP A 86 6.57 1.47 17.86
C ASP A 86 5.92 1.52 16.48
N PHE A 87 5.77 0.37 15.80
CA PHE A 87 5.12 0.34 14.48
C PHE A 87 3.68 0.84 14.51
N ASN A 88 2.98 0.59 15.63
CA ASN A 88 1.55 0.79 15.76
C ASN A 88 0.80 -0.05 14.70
N SER A 89 -0.40 0.35 14.27
CA SER A 89 -1.21 -0.38 13.29
C SER A 89 -1.21 0.28 11.91
N TYR A 90 -1.54 -0.46 10.85
CA TYR A 90 -1.80 0.15 9.54
C TYR A 90 -2.88 1.24 9.62
N GLY A 91 -3.91 1.06 10.45
CA GLY A 91 -4.93 2.08 10.71
C GLY A 91 -4.35 3.40 11.24
N SER A 92 -3.37 3.34 12.13
CA SER A 92 -2.71 4.53 12.68
C SER A 92 -1.79 5.23 11.67
N ARG A 93 -1.33 4.51 10.63
CA ARG A 93 -0.39 5.00 9.60
C ARG A 93 -1.09 5.45 8.32
N ARG A 94 -2.43 5.59 8.33
CA ARG A 94 -3.24 5.97 7.14
C ARG A 94 -2.85 7.29 6.49
N GLY A 95 -2.22 8.20 7.23
CA GLY A 95 -1.69 9.46 6.69
C GLY A 95 -0.39 9.32 5.90
N HIS A 96 0.20 8.11 5.82
CA HIS A 96 1.50 7.90 5.21
C HIS A 96 1.42 6.89 4.05
N HIS A 97 1.39 7.41 2.82
CA HIS A 97 1.16 6.60 1.62
C HIS A 97 2.21 5.48 1.40
N GLU A 98 3.50 5.71 1.66
CA GLU A 98 4.52 4.65 1.54
C GLU A 98 4.22 3.42 2.42
N ILE A 99 3.70 3.63 3.64
CA ILE A 99 3.33 2.54 4.54
C ILE A 99 2.06 1.85 4.04
N MET A 100 1.07 2.64 3.61
CA MET A 100 -0.23 2.12 3.15
C MET A 100 -0.12 1.33 1.84
N MET A 101 0.70 1.78 0.88
CA MET A 101 0.97 1.02 -0.35
C MET A 101 1.63 -0.31 -0.04
N ARG A 102 2.59 -0.34 0.89
CA ARG A 102 3.24 -1.57 1.36
C ARG A 102 2.33 -2.49 2.18
N GLY A 103 1.25 -1.94 2.74
CA GLY A 103 0.21 -2.68 3.44
C GLY A 103 -0.93 -3.17 2.54
N THR A 104 -1.01 -2.67 1.30
CA THR A 104 -2.08 -3.04 0.38
C THR A 104 -1.95 -4.52 0.01
N PHE A 105 -3.05 -5.26 0.16
CA PHE A 105 -3.13 -6.72 0.07
C PHE A 105 -2.24 -7.49 1.05
N ALA A 106 -1.73 -6.87 2.13
CA ALA A 106 -0.85 -7.55 3.09
C ALA A 106 -1.60 -8.45 4.09
N ASN A 107 -2.91 -8.65 3.92
CA ASN A 107 -3.71 -9.48 4.81
C ASN A 107 -3.24 -10.94 4.76
N VAL A 108 -3.00 -11.54 5.92
CA VAL A 108 -2.43 -12.88 6.06
C VAL A 108 -3.34 -14.00 5.57
N ARG A 109 -4.64 -13.73 5.41
CA ARG A 109 -5.66 -14.69 4.95
C ARG A 109 -5.95 -14.60 3.46
N LEU A 110 -5.32 -13.64 2.76
CA LEU A 110 -5.50 -13.47 1.33
C LEU A 110 -4.99 -14.70 0.58
N ARG A 111 -5.73 -15.18 -0.42
CA ARG A 111 -5.36 -16.32 -1.25
C ARG A 111 -5.32 -15.91 -2.71
N ASN A 112 -4.13 -15.92 -3.28
CA ASN A 112 -3.91 -15.56 -4.68
C ASN A 112 -3.85 -16.84 -5.53
N LEU A 113 -4.77 -16.98 -6.47
CA LEU A 113 -4.86 -18.12 -7.40
C LEU A 113 -3.67 -18.23 -8.36
N LEU A 114 -2.86 -17.16 -8.49
CA LEU A 114 -1.57 -17.24 -9.17
C LEU A 114 -0.56 -18.11 -8.40
N LEU A 115 -0.74 -18.32 -7.09
CA LEU A 115 0.12 -19.16 -6.25
C LEU A 115 -0.73 -20.10 -5.39
N PRO A 116 -1.33 -21.15 -5.97
CA PRO A 116 -2.18 -22.08 -5.24
C PRO A 116 -1.45 -22.70 -4.04
N GLY A 117 -2.15 -22.79 -2.90
CA GLY A 117 -1.60 -23.33 -1.65
C GLY A 117 -0.82 -22.32 -0.80
N THR A 118 -0.71 -21.06 -1.23
CA THR A 118 -0.13 -19.97 -0.43
C THR A 118 -1.21 -19.09 0.20
N GLU A 119 -0.91 -18.52 1.37
CA GLU A 119 -1.73 -17.51 2.04
C GLU A 119 -0.88 -16.28 2.35
N GLY A 120 -1.53 -15.12 2.37
CA GLY A 120 -0.92 -13.83 2.62
C GLY A 120 -0.83 -12.95 1.38
N GLY A 121 -0.29 -11.74 1.58
CA GLY A 121 -0.08 -10.75 0.51
C GLY A 121 1.08 -11.08 -0.42
N VAL A 122 1.00 -12.23 -1.08
CA VAL A 122 2.01 -12.73 -2.01
C VAL A 122 1.48 -12.79 -3.45
N SER A 123 2.39 -12.62 -4.39
CA SER A 123 2.11 -12.80 -5.81
C SER A 123 3.34 -13.32 -6.54
N ARG A 124 3.18 -13.56 -7.84
CA ARG A 124 4.23 -14.01 -8.74
C ARG A 124 4.37 -13.03 -9.89
N HIS A 125 5.60 -12.62 -10.15
CA HIS A 125 5.93 -11.90 -11.37
C HIS A 125 5.88 -12.87 -12.55
N ILE A 126 4.88 -12.74 -13.42
CA ILE A 126 4.59 -13.71 -14.49
C ILE A 126 5.76 -13.92 -15.46
N PRO A 127 6.44 -12.87 -15.97
CA PRO A 127 7.56 -13.05 -16.89
C PRO A 127 8.75 -13.83 -16.31
N SER A 128 9.10 -13.61 -15.03
CA SER A 128 10.26 -14.27 -14.40
C SER A 128 9.92 -15.54 -13.64
N GLY A 129 8.66 -15.74 -13.27
CA GLY A 129 8.21 -16.83 -12.40
C GLY A 129 8.53 -16.64 -10.92
N GLU A 130 9.21 -15.57 -10.53
CA GLU A 130 9.62 -15.32 -9.15
C GLU A 130 8.43 -14.85 -8.29
N ALA A 131 8.31 -15.44 -7.10
CA ALA A 131 7.32 -15.06 -6.11
C ALA A 131 7.88 -14.04 -5.12
N GLY A 132 7.02 -13.18 -4.59
CA GLY A 132 7.36 -12.18 -3.59
C GLY A 132 6.12 -11.61 -2.92
N SER A 133 6.29 -10.61 -2.07
CA SER A 133 5.12 -9.85 -1.60
C SER A 133 4.44 -9.15 -2.78
N LEU A 134 3.14 -8.93 -2.69
CA LEU A 134 2.38 -8.28 -3.76
C LEU A 134 2.92 -6.87 -4.04
N TYR A 135 3.35 -6.14 -3.00
CA TYR A 135 4.04 -4.86 -3.14
C TYR A 135 5.33 -4.97 -3.98
N GLU A 136 6.22 -5.92 -3.67
CA GLU A 136 7.48 -6.09 -4.42
C GLU A 136 7.23 -6.46 -5.89
N VAL A 137 6.26 -7.33 -6.14
CA VAL A 137 5.87 -7.70 -7.51
C VAL A 137 5.28 -6.49 -8.25
N ALA A 138 4.45 -5.68 -7.60
CA ALA A 138 3.89 -4.46 -8.19
C ALA A 138 4.98 -3.42 -8.51
N MET A 139 5.93 -3.19 -7.59
CA MET A 139 7.05 -2.27 -7.80
C MET A 139 7.94 -2.73 -8.96
N ARG A 140 8.12 -4.05 -9.12
CA ARG A 140 8.84 -4.60 -10.28
C ARG A 140 8.13 -4.32 -11.59
N TYR A 141 6.82 -4.60 -11.69
CA TYR A 141 6.05 -4.27 -12.88
C TYR A 141 6.09 -2.77 -13.21
N GLN A 142 6.00 -1.91 -12.19
CA GLN A 142 6.14 -0.47 -12.35
C GLN A 142 7.52 -0.08 -12.91
N ALA A 143 8.60 -0.66 -12.39
CA ALA A 143 9.96 -0.42 -12.87
C ALA A 143 10.17 -0.90 -14.32
N GLU A 144 9.46 -1.95 -14.72
CA GLU A 144 9.46 -2.48 -16.09
C GLU A 144 8.54 -1.69 -17.05
N GLY A 145 7.76 -0.73 -16.53
CA GLY A 145 6.80 0.05 -17.32
C GLY A 145 5.60 -0.77 -17.80
N ILE A 146 5.30 -1.88 -17.12
CA ILE A 146 4.26 -2.82 -17.52
C ILE A 146 3.01 -2.58 -16.67
N SER A 147 1.88 -2.36 -17.34
CA SER A 147 0.60 -2.22 -16.66
C SER A 147 0.16 -3.53 -15.98
N THR A 148 -0.58 -3.41 -14.88
CA THR A 148 -1.12 -4.57 -14.17
C THR A 148 -2.62 -4.47 -13.95
N LEU A 149 -3.26 -5.64 -13.84
CA LEU A 149 -4.69 -5.79 -13.53
C LEU A 149 -4.89 -6.72 -12.34
N ILE A 150 -6.02 -6.59 -11.66
CA ILE A 150 -6.48 -7.54 -10.64
C ILE A 150 -7.73 -8.21 -11.18
N PHE A 151 -7.78 -9.54 -11.07
CA PHE A 151 -8.98 -10.33 -11.30
C PHE A 151 -9.49 -10.82 -9.96
N ALA A 152 -10.81 -10.82 -9.78
CA ALA A 152 -11.47 -11.29 -8.57
C ALA A 152 -12.81 -11.95 -8.94
N GLY A 153 -13.33 -12.78 -8.03
CA GLY A 153 -14.63 -13.40 -8.13
C GLY A 153 -15.77 -12.48 -7.65
N GLU A 154 -16.85 -13.08 -7.16
CA GLU A 154 -18.02 -12.39 -6.62
C GLU A 154 -17.81 -11.94 -5.16
N GLU A 155 -18.25 -10.71 -4.86
CA GLU A 155 -18.22 -10.06 -3.52
C GLU A 155 -16.90 -10.21 -2.72
#